data_AF-A0A7C3CMZ1-F1
#
_entry.id   AF-A0A7C3CMZ1-F1
#
_cell.length_a   1.000
_cell.length_b   1.000
_cell.length_c   1.000
_cell.angle_alpha   90.00
_cell.angle_beta   90.00
_cell.angle_gamma   90.00
#
_symmetry.space_group_name_H-M   'P 1'
#
loop_
_entity.id
_entity.type
_entity.pdbx_description
1 polymer ?
#
loop_
_entity_poly.entity_id
_entity_poly.type
_entity_poly.pdbx_seq_one_letter_code
_entity_poly.pdbx_strand_id
1 'polypeptide(L)'
;MARRFSRKSKDLLKALRRLGYTLHRGRGDHTKVLFIAPCADGSDFKFSFPVDRGEIPEGTFRAMLNQAGGLNEEQLLGALEGTFTETDYRALIASRTRTELLRLTMGRRFRS
;
A
#
# COMPACT_ATOMS: atom_id res chain seq x y z
N MET A 1 23.98 -2.81 8.41
CA MET A 1 23.27 -1.70 7.73
C MET A 1 21.91 -2.19 7.29
N ALA A 2 20.81 -1.65 7.83
CA ALA A 2 19.48 -2.01 7.34
C ALA A 2 19.30 -1.48 5.91
N ARG A 3 18.87 -2.34 4.99
CA ARG A 3 18.62 -1.94 3.59
C ARG A 3 17.37 -1.05 3.57
N ARG A 4 17.49 0.17 3.04
CA ARG A 4 16.37 1.13 2.93
C ARG A 4 15.62 0.92 1.61
N PHE A 5 14.30 1.07 1.62
CA PHE A 5 13.53 1.00 0.39
C PHE A 5 13.82 2.21 -0.51
N SER A 6 13.96 1.97 -1.81
CA SER A 6 14.11 3.05 -2.80
C SER A 6 12.78 3.78 -2.97
N ARG A 7 12.72 5.08 -2.63
CA ARG A 7 11.51 5.90 -2.78
C ARG A 7 11.22 6.30 -4.24
N LYS A 8 11.81 5.62 -5.22
CA LYS A 8 11.44 5.78 -6.63
C LYS A 8 10.07 5.15 -6.85
N SER A 9 9.17 5.91 -7.45
CA SER A 9 7.83 5.46 -7.84
C SER A 9 7.82 4.12 -8.58
N LYS A 10 8.78 3.88 -9.48
CA LYS A 10 8.93 2.60 -10.19
C LYS A 10 9.08 1.41 -9.25
N ASP A 11 9.86 1.55 -8.18
CA ASP A 11 10.12 0.46 -7.23
C ASP A 11 8.90 0.22 -6.36
N LEU A 12 8.25 1.29 -5.88
CA LEU A 12 6.98 1.19 -5.15
C LEU A 12 5.89 0.52 -5.98
N LEU A 13 5.69 0.96 -7.23
CA LEU A 13 4.69 0.38 -8.13
C LEU A 13 4.98 -1.09 -8.44
N LYS A 14 6.26 -1.46 -8.60
CA LYS A 14 6.67 -2.86 -8.79
C LYS A 14 6.34 -3.71 -7.57
N ALA A 15 6.62 -3.21 -6.36
CA ALA A 15 6.30 -3.90 -5.11
C ALA A 15 4.79 -4.07 -4.96
N LEU A 16 4.01 -3.00 -5.10
CA LEU A 16 2.54 -3.04 -5.00
C LEU A 16 1.93 -4.02 -6.00
N ARG A 17 2.41 -4.03 -7.26
CA ARG A 17 1.94 -5.00 -8.26
C ARG A 17 2.17 -6.45 -7.84
N ARG A 18 3.29 -6.75 -7.17
CA ARG A 18 3.58 -8.10 -6.65
C ARG A 18 2.72 -8.48 -5.45
N LEU A 19 2.19 -7.50 -4.73
CA LEU A 19 1.21 -7.69 -3.66
C LEU A 19 -0.24 -7.75 -4.17
N GLY A 20 -0.45 -7.86 -5.49
CA GLY A 20 -1.78 -7.99 -6.08
C GLY A 20 -2.49 -6.67 -6.38
N TYR A 21 -1.83 -5.52 -6.24
CA TYR A 21 -2.43 -4.25 -6.66
C TYR A 21 -2.57 -4.19 -8.18
N THR A 22 -3.73 -3.72 -8.63
CA THR A 22 -3.95 -3.35 -10.02
C THR A 22 -3.44 -1.92 -10.25
N LEU A 23 -2.67 -1.73 -11.33
CA LEU A 23 -2.12 -0.44 -11.72
C LEU A 23 -2.86 0.10 -12.94
N HIS A 24 -3.59 1.20 -12.78
CA HIS A 24 -4.25 1.89 -13.88
C HIS A 24 -3.47 3.14 -14.28
N ARG A 25 -3.30 3.36 -15.58
CA ARG A 25 -2.82 4.67 -16.07
C ARG A 25 -3.85 5.73 -15.68
N GLY A 26 -3.42 6.71 -14.89
CA GLY A 26 -4.24 7.89 -14.55
C GLY A 26 -4.22 8.92 -15.69
N ARG A 27 -5.00 9.99 -15.53
CA ARG A 27 -4.82 11.22 -16.32
C ARG A 27 -3.56 11.93 -15.82
N GLY A 28 -2.74 12.46 -16.73
CA GLY A 28 -1.45 13.10 -16.39
C GLY A 28 -0.33 12.11 -16.10
N ASP A 29 0.64 12.50 -15.28
CA ASP A 29 1.84 11.72 -14.93
C ASP A 29 1.66 10.78 -13.73
N HIS A 30 0.42 10.41 -13.43
CA HIS A 30 0.07 9.62 -12.24
C HIS A 30 -0.36 8.19 -12.61
N THR A 31 0.05 7.22 -11.79
CA THR A 31 -0.49 5.85 -11.83
C THR A 31 -1.47 5.67 -10.67
N LYS A 32 -2.72 5.32 -10.97
CA LYS A 32 -3.70 5.00 -9.93
C LYS A 32 -3.54 3.54 -9.52
N VAL A 33 -3.26 3.30 -8.25
CA VAL A 33 -3.22 1.94 -7.70
C VAL A 33 -4.56 1.59 -7.06
N LEU A 34 -4.93 0.32 -7.16
CA LEU A 34 -6.16 -0.21 -6.60
C LEU A 34 -5.93 -1.63 -6.06
N PHE A 35 -6.41 -1.86 -4.84
CA PHE A 35 -6.50 -3.19 -4.25
C PHE A 35 -7.82 -3.31 -3.50
N ILE A 36 -8.46 -4.48 -3.62
CA ILE A 36 -9.70 -4.82 -2.92
C ILE A 36 -9.49 -6.19 -2.28
N ALA A 37 -9.79 -6.28 -0.99
CA ALA A 37 -9.73 -7.53 -0.25
C ALA A 37 -10.77 -7.54 0.88
N PRO A 38 -11.28 -8.73 1.23
CA PRO A 38 -12.14 -8.88 2.39
C PRO A 38 -11.35 -8.63 3.68
N CYS A 39 -11.97 -7.98 4.65
CA CYS A 39 -11.47 -7.82 6.02
C CYS A 39 -12.11 -8.85 6.97
N ALA A 40 -11.66 -8.88 8.23
CA ALA A 40 -12.08 -9.85 9.25
C ALA A 40 -13.60 -9.87 9.53
N ASP A 41 -14.28 -8.76 9.27
CA ASP A 41 -15.74 -8.64 9.40
C ASP A 41 -16.51 -9.13 8.16
N GLY A 42 -15.82 -9.70 7.17
CA GLY A 42 -16.38 -10.19 5.92
C GLY A 42 -16.75 -9.10 4.91
N SER A 43 -16.57 -7.82 5.24
CA SER A 43 -16.77 -6.73 4.29
C SER A 43 -15.57 -6.54 3.37
N ASP A 44 -15.77 -5.98 2.18
CA ASP A 44 -14.66 -5.61 1.30
C ASP A 44 -14.08 -4.24 1.65
N PHE A 45 -12.75 -4.17 1.75
CA PHE A 45 -12.01 -2.93 1.88
C PHE A 45 -11.29 -2.56 0.59
N LYS A 46 -11.45 -1.29 0.17
CA LYS A 46 -10.83 -0.75 -1.04
C LYS A 46 -9.70 0.21 -0.69
N PHE A 47 -8.49 -0.12 -1.14
CA PHE A 47 -7.33 0.75 -1.07
C PHE A 47 -7.09 1.39 -2.44
N SER A 48 -7.06 2.71 -2.53
CA SER A 48 -6.77 3.39 -3.79
C SER A 48 -6.11 4.75 -3.58
N PHE A 49 -5.03 4.97 -4.32
CA PHE A 49 -4.25 6.21 -4.25
C PHE A 49 -3.46 6.45 -5.54
N PRO A 50 -3.13 7.71 -5.87
CA PRO A 50 -2.24 8.01 -6.98
C PRO A 50 -0.77 7.80 -6.56
N VAL A 51 0.08 7.45 -7.52
CA VAL A 51 1.54 7.46 -7.38
C VAL A 51 2.11 8.23 -8.57
N ASP A 52 2.80 9.31 -8.26
CA ASP A 52 3.41 10.21 -9.23
C ASP A 52 4.71 9.60 -9.77
N ARG A 53 5.09 9.95 -11.00
CA ARG A 53 6.39 9.58 -11.55
C ARG A 53 7.53 10.32 -10.84
N GLY A 54 8.68 9.66 -10.72
CA GLY A 54 9.87 10.22 -10.11
C GLY A 54 10.12 9.74 -8.68
N GLU A 55 10.85 10.54 -7.90
CA GLU A 55 11.12 10.29 -6.49
C GLU A 55 9.95 10.78 -5.62
N ILE A 56 9.54 9.94 -4.66
CA ILE A 56 8.44 10.24 -3.75
C ILE A 56 9.01 10.92 -2.49
N PRO A 57 8.54 12.12 -2.10
CA PRO A 57 8.91 12.75 -0.85
C PRO A 57 8.58 11.85 0.36
N GLU A 58 9.39 11.92 1.42
CA GLU A 58 9.27 11.00 2.56
C GLU A 58 7.88 11.00 3.21
N GLY A 59 7.31 12.19 3.44
CA GLY A 59 5.97 12.31 4.02
C GLY A 59 4.89 11.67 3.15
N THR A 60 4.97 11.89 1.84
CA THR A 60 4.06 11.31 0.85
C THR A 60 4.20 9.80 0.79
N PHE A 61 5.44 9.29 0.81
CA PHE A 61 5.72 7.86 0.82
C PHE A 61 5.10 7.19 2.05
N ARG A 62 5.32 7.73 3.26
CA ARG A 62 4.69 7.22 4.49
C ARG A 62 3.17 7.25 4.44
N ALA A 63 2.58 8.31 3.88
CA ALA A 63 1.13 8.40 3.71
C ALA A 63 0.59 7.31 2.77
N MET A 64 1.29 7.01 1.68
CA MET A 64 0.94 5.92 0.77
C MET A 64 1.02 4.55 1.47
N LEU A 65 2.04 4.32 2.31
CA LEU A 65 2.15 3.07 3.07
C LEU A 65 0.98 2.87 4.04
N ASN A 66 0.58 3.93 4.73
CA ASN A 66 -0.62 3.92 5.59
C ASN A 66 -1.89 3.64 4.77
N GLN A 67 -2.03 4.27 3.61
CA GLN A 67 -3.13 4.03 2.68
C GLN A 67 -3.10 2.63 2.06
N ALA A 68 -1.96 1.95 2.04
CA ALA A 68 -1.81 0.56 1.63
C ALA A 68 -2.01 -0.42 2.82
N GLY A 69 -2.84 -0.05 3.79
CA GLY A 69 -3.09 -0.88 4.97
C GLY A 69 -1.90 -0.93 5.94
N GLY A 70 -1.09 0.13 6.02
CA GLY A 70 0.02 0.21 6.97
C GLY A 70 1.18 -0.73 6.63
N LEU A 71 1.51 -0.86 5.34
CA LEU A 71 2.75 -1.52 4.93
C LEU A 71 3.97 -0.82 5.54
N ASN A 72 5.07 -1.54 5.71
CA ASN A 72 6.35 -0.96 6.08
C ASN A 72 7.41 -1.17 4.96
N GLU A 73 8.56 -0.51 5.09
CA GLU A 73 9.64 -0.59 4.08
C GLU A 73 10.19 -2.02 3.92
N GLU A 74 10.26 -2.79 5.02
CA GLU A 74 10.74 -4.17 5.00
C GLU A 74 9.81 -5.08 4.20
N GLN A 75 8.50 -4.94 4.37
CA GLN A 75 7.49 -5.68 3.59
C GLN A 75 7.54 -5.31 2.10
N LEU A 76 7.82 -4.04 1.77
CA LEU A 76 8.00 -3.63 0.38
C LEU A 76 9.28 -4.22 -0.23
N LEU A 77 10.38 -4.26 0.53
CA LEU A 77 11.61 -4.94 0.11
C LEU A 77 11.33 -6.44 -0.06
N GLY A 78 10.65 -7.06 0.89
CA GLY A 78 10.25 -8.46 0.82
C GLY A 78 9.37 -8.76 -0.39
N ALA A 79 8.48 -7.85 -0.78
CA ALA A 79 7.72 -7.96 -2.03
C ALA A 79 8.63 -7.92 -3.26
N LEU A 80 9.67 -7.07 -3.27
CA LEU A 80 10.66 -7.02 -4.35
C LEU A 80 11.63 -8.21 -4.37
N GLU A 81 11.80 -8.90 -3.25
CA GLU A 81 12.67 -10.06 -3.11
C GLU A 81 11.89 -11.39 -3.24
N GLY A 82 10.56 -11.36 -3.09
CA GLY A 82 9.69 -12.53 -3.13
C GLY A 82 9.52 -13.22 -1.76
N THR A 83 10.02 -12.62 -0.67
CA THR A 83 9.89 -13.13 0.70
C THR A 83 8.62 -12.66 1.41
N PHE A 84 7.93 -11.68 0.84
CA PHE A 84 6.60 -11.25 1.27
C PHE A 84 5.66 -11.21 0.05
N THR A 85 4.65 -12.06 0.04
CA THR A 85 3.84 -12.35 -1.15
C THR A 85 2.46 -11.69 -1.10
N GLU A 86 1.72 -11.76 -2.21
CA GLU A 86 0.31 -11.36 -2.24
C GLU A 86 -0.53 -12.13 -1.21
N THR A 87 -0.27 -13.42 -1.01
CA THR A 87 -0.99 -14.25 -0.03
C THR A 87 -0.75 -13.74 1.40
N ASP A 88 0.51 -13.44 1.74
CA ASP A 88 0.86 -12.90 3.05
C ASP A 88 0.19 -11.54 3.29
N TYR A 89 0.20 -10.69 2.26
CA TYR A 89 -0.45 -9.39 2.33
C TYR A 89 -1.98 -9.50 2.47
N ARG A 90 -2.62 -10.40 1.72
CA ARG A 90 -4.06 -10.68 1.85
C ARG A 90 -4.41 -11.19 3.24
N ALA A 91 -3.61 -12.10 3.80
CA ALA A 91 -3.80 -12.60 5.16
C ALA A 91 -3.66 -11.48 6.20
N LEU A 92 -2.69 -10.57 6.02
CA LEU A 92 -2.53 -9.39 6.86
C LEU A 92 -3.77 -8.49 6.83
N ILE A 93 -4.35 -8.24 5.67
CA ILE A 93 -5.58 -7.43 5.56
C ILE A 93 -6.79 -8.17 6.13
N ALA A 94 -6.94 -9.46 5.84
CA ALA A 94 -8.04 -10.30 6.30
C ALA A 94 -8.07 -10.46 7.83
N SER A 95 -6.94 -10.30 8.52
CA SER A 95 -6.87 -10.32 9.99
C SER A 95 -7.34 -9.03 10.66
N ARG A 96 -7.66 -7.98 9.90
CA ARG A 96 -8.07 -6.66 10.42
C ARG A 96 -9.52 -6.39 10.08
N THR A 97 -10.22 -5.72 10.98
CA THR A 97 -11.57 -5.21 10.75
C THR A 97 -11.55 -3.99 9.82
N ARG A 98 -12.70 -3.68 9.20
CA ARG A 98 -12.86 -2.45 8.40
C ARG A 98 -12.49 -1.19 9.19
N THR A 99 -12.90 -1.12 10.46
CA THR A 99 -12.65 0.04 11.33
C THR A 99 -11.15 0.26 11.58
N GLU A 100 -10.38 -0.80 11.78
CA GLU A 100 -8.92 -0.71 11.94
C GLU A 100 -8.25 -0.20 10.66
N LEU A 101 -8.66 -0.74 9.51
CA LEU A 101 -8.15 -0.29 8.20
C LEU A 101 -8.51 1.17 7.91
N LEU A 102 -9.70 1.62 8.29
CA LEU A 102 -10.10 3.03 8.18
C LEU A 102 -9.22 3.95 9.04
N ARG A 103 -8.95 3.56 10.30
CA ARG A 103 -8.08 4.33 11.21
C ARG A 103 -6.67 4.48 10.64
N LEU A 104 -6.13 3.42 10.04
CA LEU A 104 -4.82 3.44 9.39
C LEU A 104 -4.79 4.32 8.13
N THR A 105 -5.76 4.13 7.24
CA THR A 105 -5.79 4.78 5.91
C THR A 105 -6.18 6.26 5.96
N MET A 106 -7.06 6.65 6.88
CA MET A 106 -7.53 8.04 7.01
C MET A 106 -6.73 8.89 8.00
N GLY A 107 -5.86 8.28 8.81
CA GLY A 107 -5.05 8.99 9.80
C GLY A 107 -5.89 9.90 10.72
N ARG A 108 -5.49 11.17 10.85
CA ARG A 108 -6.08 12.16 11.80
C ARG A 108 -7.57 12.47 11.62
N ARG A 109 -8.24 12.04 10.56
CA ARG A 109 -9.70 12.28 10.36
C ARG A 109 -10.62 11.54 11.35
N PHE A 110 -10.09 10.63 12.17
CA PHE A 110 -10.82 9.98 13.27
C PHE A 110 -10.50 10.54 14.67
N ARG A 111 -9.76 11.66 14.77
CA ARG A 111 -9.63 12.41 16.02
C ARG A 111 -10.61 13.59 15.98
N SER A 112 -11.89 13.29 16.16
CA SER A 112 -12.93 14.28 16.48
C SER A 112 -13.51 13.93 17.82
#